data_AF-Q9X5W6-F1
#
_entry.id   AF-Q9X5W6-F1
#
_cell.length_a   1.000
_cell.length_b   1.000
_cell.length_c   1.000
_cell.angle_alpha   90.00
_cell.angle_beta   90.00
_cell.angle_gamma   90.00
#
_symmetry.space_group_name_H-M   'P 1'
#
loop_
_entity.id
_entity.type
_entity.pdbx_description
1 polymer ?
#
loop_
_entity_poly.entity_id
_entity_poly.type
_entity_poly.pdbx_seq_one_letter_code
_entity_poly.pdbx_strand_id
1 'polypeptide(L)' 'MVDVSDKVETKRTAVAEGRVVMRPETLALVIAGRAGKGDVLGIARVAGIMAAKRTADPKNSKSFSRVLLERPRAHSI' A
#
# COMPACT_ATOMS: atom_id res chain seq x y z
N MET A 1 -10.21 -10.84 17.40
CA MET A 1 -10.53 -9.41 17.46
C MET A 1 -10.41 -8.99 18.92
N VAL A 2 -9.63 -7.96 19.25
CA VAL A 2 -9.48 -7.49 20.65
C VAL A 2 -10.66 -6.58 20.97
N ASP A 3 -11.27 -6.73 22.15
CA ASP A 3 -12.32 -5.83 22.62
C ASP A 3 -11.75 -4.42 22.85
N VAL A 4 -12.48 -3.42 22.39
CA VAL A 4 -12.13 -2.00 22.47
C VAL A 4 -13.22 -1.15 23.13
N SER A 5 -14.26 -1.78 23.68
CA SER A 5 -15.47 -1.10 24.20
C SER A 5 -15.17 -0.08 25.30
N ASP A 6 -14.21 -0.35 26.18
CA ASP A 6 -13.84 0.54 27.29
C ASP A 6 -12.87 1.67 26.90
N LYS A 7 -12.45 1.75 25.63
CA LYS A 7 -11.47 2.75 25.19
C LYS A 7 -12.17 4.07 24.85
N VAL A 8 -11.71 5.16 25.46
CA VAL A 8 -12.21 6.52 25.16
C VAL A 8 -11.96 6.88 23.68
N GLU A 9 -12.97 7.43 23.03
CA GLU A 9 -12.85 7.94 21.67
C GLU A 9 -11.86 9.11 21.60
N THR A 10 -10.91 9.01 20.69
CA THR A 10 -9.80 9.97 20.53
C THR A 10 -9.54 10.20 19.04
N LYS A 11 -9.06 11.39 18.68
CA LYS A 11 -8.62 11.67 17.31
C LYS A 11 -7.31 10.90 17.05
N ARG A 12 -7.30 10.03 16.04
CA ARG A 12 -6.15 9.19 15.68
C ARG A 12 -5.72 9.47 14.24
N THR A 13 -4.42 9.65 14.05
CA THR A 13 -3.78 9.79 12.74
C THR A 13 -2.69 8.74 12.63
N ALA A 14 -2.60 8.07 11.48
CA ALA A 14 -1.54 7.13 11.16
C ALA A 14 -0.93 7.49 9.81
N VAL A 15 0.39 7.40 9.70
CA VAL A 15 1.15 7.59 8.45
C VAL A 15 1.82 6.27 8.10
N ALA A 16 1.70 5.84 6.85
CA ALA A 16 2.32 4.64 6.32
C ALA A 16 2.99 4.96 4.99
N GLU A 17 4.16 4.36 4.76
CA GLU A 17 4.92 4.50 3.52
C GLU A 17 5.13 3.14 2.86
N GLY A 18 5.28 3.15 1.54
CA GLY A 18 5.56 1.96 0.74
C GLY A 18 6.40 2.34 -0.48
N ARG A 19 7.18 1.38 -0.98
CA ARG A 19 8.01 1.56 -2.18
C ARG A 19 7.72 0.49 -3.20
N VAL A 20 7.64 0.89 -4.46
CA VAL A 20 7.55 -0.01 -5.61
C VAL A 20 8.82 0.16 -6.44
N VAL A 21 9.52 -0.95 -6.73
CA VAL A 21 10.73 -0.95 -7.57
C VAL A 21 10.34 -1.39 -8.97
N MET A 22 10.76 -0.61 -9.97
CA MET A 22 10.51 -0.89 -11.38
C MET A 22 11.71 -0.46 -12.23
N ARG A 23 11.73 -0.88 -13.49
CA ARG A 23 12.74 -0.47 -14.46
C ARG A 23 12.64 1.03 -14.75
N PRO A 24 13.76 1.73 -15.02
CA PRO A 24 13.77 3.17 -15.26
C PRO A 24 12.90 3.57 -16.46
N GLU A 25 12.82 2.75 -17.50
CA GLU A 25 11.98 3.03 -18.67
C GLU A 25 10.48 2.99 -18.30
N THR A 26 10.11 2.08 -17.38
CA THR A 26 8.73 2.00 -16.87
C THR A 26 8.38 3.21 -16.01
N LEU A 27 9.31 3.64 -15.15
CA LEU A 27 9.14 4.84 -14.34
C LEU A 27 8.96 6.09 -15.22
N ALA A 28 9.76 6.23 -16.27
CA ALA A 28 9.64 7.34 -17.21
C ALA A 28 8.26 7.37 -17.90
N LEU A 29 7.74 6.20 -18.31
CA LEU A 29 6.40 6.09 -18.90
C LEU A 29 5.28 6.45 -17.90
N VAL A 30 5.44 6.04 -16.63
CA VAL A 30 4.48 6.33 -15.55
C VAL A 30 4.46 7.83 -15.25
N ILE A 31 5.62 8.47 -15.12
CA ILE A 31 5.73 9.91 -14.87
C ILE A 31 5.19 10.71 -16.06
N ALA A 32 5.46 10.26 -17.29
CA ALA A 32 4.95 10.91 -18.49
C ALA A 32 3.44 10.71 -18.73
N GLY A 33 2.77 9.86 -17.93
CA GLY A 33 1.35 9.52 -18.12
C GLY A 33 1.06 8.72 -19.39
N ARG A 34 2.09 8.11 -20.01
CA ARG A 34 1.99 7.37 -21.29
C ARG A 34 1.98 5.86 -21.10
N ALA A 35 1.72 5.38 -19.88
CA ALA A 35 1.55 3.96 -19.67
C ALA A 35 0.34 3.46 -20.48
N GLY A 36 0.47 2.33 -21.19
CA GLY A 36 -0.58 1.83 -22.10
C GLY A 36 -1.94 1.55 -21.45
N LYS A 37 -2.02 1.56 -20.12
CA LYS A 37 -3.25 1.39 -19.33
C LYS A 37 -3.87 2.70 -18.83
N GLY A 38 -3.24 3.85 -19.08
CA GLY A 38 -3.66 5.18 -18.60
C GLY A 38 -2.83 5.72 -17.42
N ASP A 39 -3.41 6.65 -16.66
CA ASP A 39 -2.75 7.33 -15.52
C ASP A 39 -2.56 6.38 -14.33
N VAL A 40 -1.34 5.84 -14.20
CA VAL A 40 -0.97 4.90 -13.15
C VAL A 40 -0.99 5.55 -11.77
N LEU A 41 -0.55 6.81 -11.64
CA LEU A 41 -0.45 7.48 -10.34
C LEU A 41 -1.84 7.90 -9.82
N GLY A 42 -2.71 8.39 -10.71
CA GLY A 42 -4.10 8.71 -10.37
C GLY A 42 -4.88 7.47 -9.94
N ILE A 43 -4.77 6.38 -10.70
CA ILE A 43 -5.43 5.11 -10.35
C ILE A 43 -4.88 4.55 -9.02
N ALA A 44 -3.56 4.61 -8.80
CA ALA A 44 -2.95 4.15 -7.56
C ALA A 44 -3.47 4.93 -6.33
N ARG A 45 -3.68 6.24 -6.45
CA ARG A 45 -4.27 7.07 -5.39
C ARG A 45 -5.70 6.66 -5.05
N VAL A 46 -6.55 6.52 -6.07
CA VAL A 46 -7.96 6.11 -5.88
C VAL A 46 -8.02 4.72 -5.26
N ALA A 47 -7.21 3.78 -5.76
CA ALA A 47 -7.10 2.44 -5.20
C ALA A 47 -6.66 2.46 -3.73
N GLY A 48 -5.67 3.29 -3.37
CA GLY A 48 -5.22 3.44 -1.98
C GLY A 48 -6.29 3.98 -1.04
N ILE A 49 -7.05 5.00 -1.47
CA ILE A 49 -8.17 5.56 -0.68
C ILE A 49 -9.27 4.51 -0.47
N MET A 50 -9.62 3.77 -1.52
CA MET A 50 -10.63 2.72 -1.45
C MET A 50 -10.16 1.54 -0.59
N ALA A 51 -8.88 1.18 -0.67
CA ALA A 51 -8.28 0.14 0.17
C ALA A 51 -8.32 0.54 1.66
N ALA A 52 -7.98 1.80 2.00
CA ALA A 52 -8.01 2.28 3.38
C ALA A 52 -9.40 2.13 4.03
N LYS A 53 -10.47 2.40 3.28
CA LYS A 53 -11.86 2.23 3.75
C LYS A 53 -12.31 0.77 3.84
N ARG A 54 -11.63 -0.14 3.14
CA ARG A 54 -11.93 -1.59 3.13
C ARG A 54 -10.99 -2.40 4.01
N THR A 55 -10.24 -1.76 4.92
CA THR A 55 -9.29 -2.45 5.81
C THR A 55 -9.97 -3.51 6.70
N ALA A 56 -11.21 -3.26 7.14
CA ALA A 56 -11.97 -4.19 7.98
C ALA A 56 -12.65 -5.33 7.20
N ASP A 57 -12.59 -5.33 5.86
CA ASP A 57 -13.17 -6.39 5.05
C ASP A 57 -12.37 -7.69 5.27
N PRO A 58 -13.01 -8.80 5.67
CA PRO A 58 -12.35 -10.08 5.90
C PRO A 58 -11.53 -10.56 4.69
N LYS A 59 -11.90 -10.16 3.46
CA LYS A 59 -11.17 -10.54 2.24
C LYS A 59 -9.78 -9.89 2.14
N ASN A 60 -9.58 -8.72 2.77
CA ASN A 60 -8.32 -7.97 2.68
C ASN A 60 -7.30 -8.33 3.77
N SER A 61 -7.75 -9.00 4.85
CA SER A 61 -6.92 -9.35 6.00
C SER A 61 -5.71 -10.24 5.63
N LYS A 62 -5.84 -11.11 4.61
CA LYS A 62 -4.77 -12.03 4.20
C LYS A 62 -3.68 -11.40 3.32
N SER A 63 -3.94 -10.25 2.70
CA SER A 63 -2.99 -9.65 1.74
C SER A 63 -1.87 -8.86 2.41
N PHE A 64 -2.08 -8.37 3.64
CA PHE A 64 -1.08 -7.54 4.34
C PHE A 64 -0.06 -8.34 5.15
N SER A 65 -0.40 -9.55 5.60
CA SER A 65 0.46 -10.33 6.50
C SER A 65 1.75 -10.84 5.83
N ARG A 66 1.81 -10.88 4.49
CA ARG A 66 2.98 -11.40 3.77
C ARG A 66 4.07 -10.35 3.46
N VAL A 67 3.76 -9.05 3.52
CA VAL A 67 4.70 -7.99 3.09
C VAL A 67 5.82 -7.71 4.10
N LEU A 68 5.69 -8.14 5.36
CA LEU A 68 6.70 -7.86 6.40
C LEU A 68 7.72 -8.99 6.65
N LEU A 69 7.62 -10.14 5.99
CA LEU A 69 8.51 -11.30 6.26
C LEU A 69 9.47 -11.69 5.13
N GLU A 70 9.36 -11.09 3.94
CA GLU A 70 10.30 -11.34 2.84
C GLU A 70 11.35 -10.22 2.74
N ARG A 71 12.17 -10.06 3.80
CA ARG A 71 13.47 -9.36 3.69
C ARG A 71 14.43 -10.32 2.95
N PRO A 72 14.86 -10.05 1.72
CA PRO A 72 15.89 -10.86 1.09
C PRO A 72 17.22 -10.54 1.78
N ARG A 73 17.78 -11.56 2.46
CA ARG A 73 19.20 -11.58 2.80
C ARG A 73 19.99 -11.81 1.51
N ALA A 74 20.52 -10.73 0.92
CA ALA A 74 21.55 -10.71 -0.14
C ALA A 74 22.04 -9.25 -0.20
N HIS A 75 23.30 -8.84 -0.09
CA HIS A 75 24.66 -9.36 -0.23
C HIS A 75 25.49 -8.54 0.81
N SER A 76 26.36 -9.09 1.67
CA SER A 76 27.76 -9.45 1.37
C SER A 76 28.53 -8.37 0.58
N ILE A 77 28.96 -7.29 1.26
CA ILE A 77 30.37 -6.82 1.40
C ILE A 77 30.48 -6.23 2.82
#